data_AF-A0A916A4N4-F1
#
_entry.id   AF-A0A916A4N4-F1
#
_cell.length_a   1.000
_cell.length_b   1.000
_cell.length_c   1.000
_cell.angle_alpha   90.00
_cell.angle_beta   90.00
_cell.angle_gamma   90.00
#
_symmetry.space_group_name_H-M   'P 1'
#
loop_
_entity.id
_entity.type
_entity.pdbx_description
1 polymer ?
#
loop_
_entity_poly.entity_id
_entity_poly.type
_entity_poly.pdbx_seq_one_letter_code
_entity_poly.pdbx_strand_id
1 'polypeptide(L)' 'MRPFTIVFSNYTFRLFAWTGTPQANRKFLGNREVLGSVVAADSDEAMRIWDHQVAAERAAKARGGGAR' A
#
# COMPACT_ATOMS: atom_id res chain seq x y z
N MET A 1 9.55 14.86 -2.11
CA MET A 1 8.80 13.59 -1.93
C MET A 1 9.52 12.47 -2.66
N ARG A 2 9.34 11.22 -2.24
CA ARG A 2 10.01 10.01 -2.74
C ARG A 2 9.02 8.85 -2.88
N PRO A 3 9.27 7.87 -3.76
CA PRO A 3 8.42 6.70 -3.87
C PRO A 3 8.60 5.78 -2.65
N PHE A 4 7.49 5.23 -2.20
CA PHE A 4 7.40 4.17 -1.20
C PHE A 4 6.58 3.01 -1.76
N THR A 5 7.05 1.80 -1.53
CA THR A 5 6.35 0.55 -1.82
C THR A 5 5.58 0.13 -0.58
N ILE A 6 4.29 -0.16 -0.73
CA ILE A 6 3.47 -0.70 0.34
C ILE A 6 3.53 -2.22 0.31
N VAL A 7 3.98 -2.79 1.41
CA VAL A 7 4.32 -4.20 1.55
C VAL A 7 3.52 -4.83 2.67
N PHE A 8 2.91 -5.98 2.40
CA PHE A 8 2.29 -6.81 3.42
C PHE A 8 3.15 -8.04 3.73
N SER A 9 3.41 -8.27 5.01
CA SER A 9 4.11 -9.45 5.50
C SER A 9 3.11 -10.51 5.94
N ASN A 10 2.98 -11.58 5.16
CA ASN A 10 2.17 -12.74 5.52
C ASN A 10 2.66 -13.47 6.79
N TYR A 11 3.94 -13.29 7.16
CA TYR A 11 4.51 -13.89 8.36
C TYR A 11 4.12 -13.14 9.65
N THR A 12 4.11 -11.80 9.59
CA THR A 12 3.81 -10.96 10.78
C THR A 12 2.42 -10.34 10.76
N PHE A 13 1.68 -10.49 9.67
CA PHE A 13 0.40 -9.83 9.38
C PHE A 13 0.46 -8.31 9.52
N ARG A 14 1.61 -7.72 9.16
CA ARG A 14 1.86 -6.27 9.25
C ARG A 14 2.10 -5.64 7.89
N LEU A 15 1.69 -4.38 7.79
CA LEU A 15 1.81 -3.55 6.61
C LEU A 15 2.93 -2.52 6.83
N PHE A 16 3.75 -2.31 5.81
CA PHE A 16 4.94 -1.47 5.89
C PHE A 16 5.08 -0.60 4.64
N ALA A 17 5.62 0.62 4.81
CA ALA A 17 6.09 1.46 3.72
C ALA A 17 7.61 1.35 3.59
N TRP A 18 8.08 0.81 2.47
CA TRP A 18 9.51 0.69 2.16
C TRP A 18 9.91 1.72 1.12
N THR A 19 10.98 2.47 1.38
CA THR A 19 11.50 3.44 0.42
C THR A 19 11.88 2.76 -0.91
N GLY A 20 11.52 3.39 -2.02
CA GLY A 20 11.79 2.89 -3.37
C GLY A 20 10.56 2.38 -4.11
N THR A 21 10.77 2.02 -5.37
CA THR A 21 9.71 1.50 -6.24
C THR A 21 9.52 0.00 -6.06
N PRO A 22 8.32 -0.54 -6.38
CA PRO A 22 8.07 -1.98 -6.35
C PRO A 22 9.10 -2.80 -7.13
N GLN A 23 9.52 -2.29 -8.29
CA GLN A 23 10.49 -2.94 -9.17
C GLN A 23 11.87 -3.05 -8.50
N ALA A 24 12.33 -1.97 -7.85
CA ALA A 24 13.61 -1.97 -7.13
C ALA A 24 13.57 -2.89 -5.90
N ASN A 25 12.42 -2.93 -5.22
CA ASN A 25 12.24 -3.70 -3.99
C ASN A 25 11.96 -5.19 -4.24
N ARG A 26 11.50 -5.58 -5.43
CA ARG A 26 11.08 -6.95 -5.77
C ARG A 26 12.09 -8.04 -5.35
N LYS A 27 13.38 -7.79 -5.55
CA LYS A 27 14.46 -8.72 -5.20
C LYS A 27 14.65 -8.94 -3.69
N PHE A 28 14.15 -8.05 -2.85
CA PHE A 28 14.33 -8.08 -1.38
C PHE A 28 13.09 -8.57 -0.64
N LEU A 29 11.93 -8.66 -1.31
CA LEU A 29 10.66 -8.91 -0.65
C LEU A 29 10.47 -10.38 -0.26
N GLY A 30 11.09 -11.31 -0.98
CA GLY A 30 10.89 -12.75 -0.76
C GLY A 30 9.41 -13.11 -0.89
N ASN A 31 8.80 -13.64 0.19
CA ASN A 31 7.39 -14.03 0.25
C ASN A 31 6.44 -12.87 0.65
N ARG A 32 6.94 -11.63 0.78
CA ARG A 32 6.10 -10.47 1.09
C ARG A 32 5.36 -10.02 -0.15
N GLU A 33 4.12 -9.60 0.04
CA GLU A 33 3.26 -9.14 -1.03
C GLU A 33 3.39 -7.63 -1.22
N VAL A 34 3.46 -7.17 -2.48
CA VAL A 34 3.36 -5.74 -2.80
C VAL A 34 1.90 -5.41 -3.03
N LEU A 35 1.36 -4.48 -2.25
CA LEU A 35 0.00 -4.02 -2.40
C LEU A 35 -0.11 -2.80 -3.31
N GLY A 36 0.93 -1.96 -3.34
CA GLY A 36 0.94 -0.76 -4.16
C GLY A 36 2.16 0.11 -3.94
N SER A 37 2.10 1.35 -4.44
CA SER A 37 3.13 2.36 -4.22
C SER A 37 2.53 3.74 -4.06
N VAL A 38 3.15 4.56 -3.22
CA VAL A 38 2.74 5.95 -2.94
C VAL A 38 3.96 6.86 -3.00
N VAL A 39 3.74 8.16 -3.25
CA VAL A 39 4.79 9.17 -3.18
C VAL A 39 4.53 10.04 -1.95
N ALA A 40 5.50 10.11 -1.05
CA ALA A 40 5.38 10.80 0.25
C ALA A 40 6.72 11.43 0.68
N ALA A 41 6.73 12.24 1.74
CA ALA A 41 7.95 12.76 2.34
C ALA A 41 8.67 11.69 3.19
N ASP A 42 7.90 10.89 3.93
CA ASP A 42 8.40 9.83 4.82
C ASP A 42 7.47 8.60 4.85
N SER A 43 7.86 7.57 5.61
CA SER A 43 7.11 6.32 5.74
C SER A 43 5.76 6.49 6.43
N ASP A 44 5.65 7.39 7.41
CA ASP A 44 4.42 7.57 8.18
C ASP A 44 3.37 8.31 7.35
N GLU A 45 3.80 9.29 6.56
CA GLU A 45 2.97 9.93 5.54
C GLU A 45 2.56 8.95 4.45
N ALA A 46 3.47 8.10 3.97
CA ALA A 46 3.14 7.06 2.99
C ALA A 46 2.02 6.13 3.48
N MET A 47 2.08 5.69 4.75
CA MET A 47 1.06 4.85 5.37
C MET A 47 -0.29 5.59 5.48
N ARG A 48 -0.29 6.86 5.93
CA ARG A 48 -1.52 7.68 5.98
C ARG A 48 -2.17 7.83 4.61
N ILE A 49 -1.37 8.15 3.57
CA ILE A 49 -1.89 8.27 2.19
C ILE A 49 -2.49 6.95 1.72
N TRP A 50 -1.81 5.84 1.98
CA TRP A 50 -2.30 4.51 1.60
C TRP A 50 -3.63 4.17 2.29
N ASP A 51 -3.75 4.40 3.59
CA ASP A 51 -4.99 4.16 4.34
C ASP A 51 -6.17 4.96 3.78
N HIS A 52 -5.93 6.24 3.42
CA HIS A 52 -6.93 7.07 2.76
C HIS A 52 -7.36 6.52 1.39
N GLN A 53 -6.42 6.02 0.57
CA GLN A 53 -6.73 5.41 -0.73
C GLN A 53 -7.59 4.16 -0.56
N VAL A 54 -7.20 3.25 0.34
CA VAL A 54 -7.94 2.02 0.62
C VAL A 54 -9.34 2.32 1.16
N ALA A 55 -9.46 3.31 2.06
CA ALA A 55 -10.76 3.74 2.58
C ALA A 55 -11.66 4.29 1.47
N ALA A 56 -11.11 5.10 0.55
CA ALA A 56 -11.84 5.64 -0.59
C ALA A 56 -12.30 4.53 -1.55
N GLU A 57 -11.45 3.57 -1.86
CA GLU A 57 -11.79 2.41 -2.72
C GLU A 57 -12.91 1.56 -2.11
N ARG A 58 -12.83 1.29 -0.81
CA ARG A 58 -13.87 0.55 -0.08
C ARG A 58 -15.20 1.29 -0.09
N ALA A 59 -15.18 2.61 0.13
CA ALA A 59 -16.37 3.45 0.08
C ALA A 59 -16.98 3.47 -1.34
N ALA A 60 -16.16 3.56 -2.39
CA ALA A 60 -16.61 3.51 -3.77
C ALA A 60 -17.28 2.16 -4.10
N LYS A 61 -16.68 1.04 -3.68
CA LYS A 61 -17.24 -0.30 -3.88
C LYS A 61 -18.57 -0.48 -3.14
N ALA A 62 -18.69 0.03 -1.92
CA ALA A 62 -19.95 -0.02 -1.16
C ALA A 62 -21.09 0.73 -1.86
N ARG A 63 -20.80 1.84 -2.55
CA ARG A 63 -21.79 2.62 -3.30
C ARG A 63 -22.19 1.97 -4.63
N GLY A 64 -21.28 1.24 -5.28
CA GLY A 64 -21.55 0.55 -6.55
C GLY A 64 -22.23 -0.83 -6.42
N GLY A 65 -22.29 -1.40 -5.20
CA GLY A 65 -22.88 -2.72 -4.94
C GLY A 65 -24.40 -2.73 -4.70
N GLY A 66 -25.06 -1.58 -4.74
CA GLY A 66 -26.50 -1.42 -4.49
C GLY A 66 -27.35 -1.43 -5.77
N ALA A 67 -27.15 -2.42 -6.66
CA ALA A 67 -28.04 -2.67 -7.78
C ALA A 67 -28.25 -4.18 -7.94
N ARG A 68 -29.10 -4.74 -7.08
CA ARG A 68 -29.80 -6.00 -7.32
C ARG A 68 -31.24 -5.83 -6.91
#